data_AF-A0A948CYC9-F1
#
_entry.id   AF-A0A948CYC9-F1
#
_cell.length_a   1.000
_cell.length_b   1.000
_cell.length_c   1.000
_cell.angle_alpha   90.00
_cell.angle_beta   90.00
_cell.angle_gamma   90.00
#
_symmetry.space_group_name_H-M   'P 1'
#
loop_
_entity.id
_entity.type
_entity.pdbx_description
1 polymer ?
#
loop_
_entity_poly.entity_id
_entity_poly.type
_entity_poly.pdbx_seq_one_letter_code
_entity_poly.pdbx_strand_id
1 'polypeptide(L)'
;MNETPREQPVPSESMESESIGAEKVTSLEELYDLIRSKGEIAGSKKLYTADQIIQKIELVRTRQRAINTIPRTYGIRDAVERLLLTDKVYLDHSTDTER
;
A
#
# COMPACT_ATOMS: atom_id res chain seq x y z
N MET A 1 -8.21 -53.30 -19.66
CA MET A 1 -7.05 -52.49 -19.24
C MET A 1 -7.51 -51.06 -19.38
N ASN A 2 -7.99 -50.45 -18.30
CA ASN A 2 -8.56 -49.11 -18.36
C ASN A 2 -7.53 -48.12 -17.84
N GLU A 3 -7.25 -47.12 -18.67
CA GLU A 3 -6.21 -46.14 -18.54
C GLU A 3 -6.51 -45.19 -17.37
N THR A 4 -5.54 -45.03 -16.47
CA THR A 4 -5.56 -44.09 -15.35
C THR A 4 -5.75 -42.66 -15.88
N PRO A 5 -6.75 -41.89 -15.42
CA PRO A 5 -6.87 -40.49 -15.82
C PRO A 5 -5.66 -39.72 -15.33
N ARG A 6 -4.98 -39.06 -16.28
CA ARG A 6 -3.84 -38.17 -16.04
C ARG A 6 -4.28 -37.04 -15.12
N GLU A 7 -3.71 -37.01 -13.91
CA GLU A 7 -3.70 -35.82 -13.06
C GLU A 7 -3.13 -34.66 -13.87
N GLN A 8 -3.98 -33.71 -14.21
CA GLN A 8 -3.53 -32.42 -14.71
C GLN A 8 -2.87 -31.67 -13.55
N PRO A 9 -1.66 -31.12 -13.72
CA PRO A 9 -1.09 -30.24 -12.72
C PRO A 9 -1.98 -29.00 -12.62
N VAL A 10 -2.50 -28.72 -11.42
CA VAL A 10 -3.12 -27.42 -11.14
C VAL A 10 -2.09 -26.32 -11.42
N PRO A 11 -2.45 -25.26 -12.15
CA PRO A 11 -1.57 -24.12 -12.30
C PRO A 11 -1.41 -23.48 -10.91
N SER A 12 -0.23 -23.66 -10.31
CA SER A 12 0.25 -22.80 -9.25
C SER A 12 0.45 -21.42 -9.88
N GLU A 13 -0.62 -20.63 -9.96
CA GLU A 13 -0.52 -19.19 -10.20
C GLU A 13 0.34 -18.63 -9.07
N SER A 14 1.61 -18.43 -9.40
CA SER A 14 2.54 -17.61 -8.65
C SER A 14 1.79 -16.36 -8.25
N MET A 15 1.59 -16.18 -6.95
CA MET A 15 1.22 -14.90 -6.37
C MET A 15 2.42 -13.96 -6.58
N GLU A 16 2.63 -13.55 -7.82
CA GLU A 16 3.42 -12.37 -8.12
C GLU A 16 2.81 -11.29 -7.25
N SER A 17 3.64 -10.71 -6.37
CA SER A 17 3.27 -9.57 -5.57
C SER A 17 3.03 -8.44 -6.55
N GLU A 18 1.83 -8.40 -7.12
CA GLU A 18 1.41 -7.38 -8.05
C GLU A 18 1.66 -6.07 -7.32
N SER A 19 2.60 -5.27 -7.82
CA SER A 19 2.87 -3.94 -7.30
C SER A 19 2.09 -2.99 -8.20
N ILE A 20 1.29 -2.10 -7.64
CA ILE A 20 0.56 -1.08 -8.42
C ILE A 20 1.47 0.05 -8.93
N GLY A 21 2.80 -0.11 -8.86
CA GLY A 21 3.75 0.95 -9.16
C GLY A 21 3.83 2.04 -8.08
N ALA A 22 3.36 1.78 -6.85
CA ALA A 22 3.46 2.72 -5.75
C ALA A 22 4.93 3.12 -5.46
N GLU A 23 5.90 2.24 -5.73
CA GLU A 23 7.33 2.57 -5.61
C GLU A 23 7.84 3.64 -6.59
N LYS A 24 7.11 3.90 -7.69
CA LYS A 24 7.50 4.88 -8.72
C LYS A 24 6.92 6.27 -8.47
N VAL A 25 5.94 6.41 -7.59
CA VAL A 25 5.27 7.70 -7.38
C VAL A 25 6.17 8.72 -6.70
N THR A 26 6.11 9.95 -7.17
CA THR A 26 6.96 11.03 -6.67
C THR A 26 6.22 11.98 -5.74
N SER A 27 4.88 11.88 -5.71
CA SER A 27 4.00 12.72 -4.90
C SER A 27 2.85 11.91 -4.29
N LEU A 28 2.31 12.39 -3.17
CA LEU A 28 1.14 11.77 -2.52
C LEU A 28 -0.10 11.77 -3.43
N GLU A 29 -0.26 12.81 -4.25
CA GLU A 29 -1.37 12.91 -5.20
C GLU A 29 -1.34 11.78 -6.26
N GLU A 30 -0.16 11.49 -6.83
CA GLU A 30 0.01 10.35 -7.74
C GLU A 30 -0.30 9.03 -7.05
N LEU A 31 0.09 8.89 -5.77
CA LEU A 31 -0.23 7.71 -5.00
C LEU A 31 -1.75 7.56 -4.79
N TYR A 32 -2.45 8.66 -4.52
CA TYR A 32 -3.91 8.65 -4.36
C TYR A 32 -4.61 8.25 -5.64
N ASP A 33 -4.14 8.73 -6.79
CA ASP A 33 -4.70 8.35 -8.10
C ASP A 33 -4.49 6.86 -8.37
N LEU A 34 -3.30 6.32 -8.12
CA LEU A 34 -3.02 4.88 -8.23
C LEU A 34 -3.91 4.03 -7.32
N ILE A 35 -4.07 4.45 -6.06
CA ILE A 35 -4.92 3.74 -5.11
C ILE A 35 -6.38 3.77 -5.58
N ARG A 36 -6.87 4.92 -6.06
CA ARG A 36 -8.22 5.04 -6.63
C ARG A 36 -8.41 4.20 -7.88
N SER A 37 -7.43 4.17 -8.76
CA SER A 37 -7.43 3.38 -10.01
C SER A 37 -7.46 1.88 -9.71
N LYS A 38 -6.77 1.42 -8.66
CA LYS A 38 -6.85 0.02 -8.20
C LYS A 38 -8.20 -0.32 -7.57
N GLY A 39 -8.84 0.65 -6.91
CA GLY A 39 -10.15 0.50 -6.26
C GLY A 39 -10.04 -0.12 -4.87
N GLU A 40 -10.07 -1.45 -4.78
CA GLU A 40 -10.04 -2.19 -3.51
C GLU A 40 -8.67 -2.80 -3.24
N ILE A 41 -8.18 -2.59 -2.03
CA ILE A 41 -6.84 -2.99 -1.60
C ILE A 41 -6.97 -4.01 -0.47
N ALA A 42 -6.49 -5.22 -0.74
CA ALA A 42 -6.50 -6.29 0.24
C ALA A 42 -5.52 -6.01 1.37
N GLY A 43 -6.01 -5.83 2.59
CA GLY A 43 -5.18 -5.81 3.78
C GLY A 43 -5.18 -7.16 4.49
N SER A 44 -4.29 -7.33 5.48
CA SER A 44 -4.12 -8.61 6.19
C SER A 44 -5.35 -9.14 6.92
N LYS A 45 -6.33 -8.29 7.23
CA LYS A 45 -7.55 -8.67 7.99
C LYS A 45 -8.86 -8.34 7.28
N LYS A 46 -8.82 -7.43 6.30
CA LYS A 46 -9.99 -6.93 5.58
C LYS A 46 -9.57 -6.23 4.29
N LEU A 47 -10.51 -6.09 3.37
CA LEU A 47 -10.38 -5.22 2.20
C LEU A 47 -10.55 -3.76 2.64
N TYR A 48 -9.77 -2.88 2.02
CA TYR A 48 -9.85 -1.44 2.19
C TYR A 48 -10.19 -0.82 0.85
N THR A 49 -11.17 0.08 0.83
CA THR A 49 -11.42 0.91 -0.34
C THR A 49 -10.31 1.95 -0.48
N ALA A 50 -10.13 2.47 -1.69
CA ALA A 50 -9.16 3.53 -1.96
C ALA A 50 -9.31 4.71 -0.99
N ASP A 51 -10.54 5.15 -0.74
CA ASP A 51 -10.84 6.27 0.16
C ASP A 51 -10.36 6.02 1.60
N GLN A 52 -10.56 4.80 2.11
CA GLN A 52 -10.07 4.41 3.44
C GLN A 52 -8.55 4.44 3.54
N ILE A 53 -7.85 4.04 2.47
CA ILE A 53 -6.39 4.11 2.41
C ILE A 53 -5.93 5.56 2.36
N ILE A 54 -6.54 6.39 1.51
CA ILE A 54 -6.23 7.82 1.41
C ILE A 54 -6.42 8.52 2.75
N GLN A 55 -7.55 8.27 3.42
CA GLN A 55 -7.82 8.83 4.75
C GLN A 55 -6.76 8.40 5.77
N LYS A 56 -6.33 7.14 5.76
CA LYS A 56 -5.23 6.66 6.60
C LYS A 56 -3.92 7.39 6.28
N ILE A 57 -3.60 7.62 5.02
CA ILE A 57 -2.39 8.34 4.61
C ILE A 57 -2.42 9.77 5.15
N GLU A 58 -3.55 10.47 5.02
CA GLU A 58 -3.72 11.83 5.56
C GLU A 58 -3.59 11.87 7.10
N LEU A 59 -4.12 10.87 7.80
CA LEU A 59 -3.93 10.73 9.25
C LEU A 59 -2.47 10.48 9.63
N VAL A 60 -1.70 9.76 8.81
CA VAL A 60 -0.26 9.54 9.02
C VAL A 60 0.51 10.81 8.72
N ARG A 61 0.15 11.53 7.64
CA ARG A 61 0.72 12.82 7.26
C ARG A 61 0.58 13.85 8.37
N THR A 62 -0.56 13.87 9.05
CA THR A 62 -0.84 14.73 10.22
C THR A 62 -0.35 14.13 11.54
N ARG A 63 0.40 13.01 11.52
CA ARG A 63 0.86 12.23 12.69
C ARG A 63 -0.22 11.80 13.70
N GLN A 64 -1.49 11.87 13.33
CA GLN A 64 -2.60 11.34 14.14
C GLN A 64 -2.59 9.81 14.21
N ARG A 65 -1.94 9.14 13.25
CA ARG A 65 -1.77 7.69 13.20
C ARG A 65 -0.34 7.31 12.80
N ALA A 66 0.11 6.15 13.28
CA ALA A 66 1.38 5.56 12.84
C ALA A 66 1.24 4.91 11.46
N ILE A 67 2.30 4.97 10.65
CA ILE A 67 2.38 4.41 9.28
C ILE A 67 2.00 2.92 9.20
N ASN A 68 2.14 2.18 10.30
CA ASN A 68 1.72 0.78 10.42
C ASN A 68 0.21 0.55 10.20
N THR A 69 -0.61 1.60 10.25
CA THR A 69 -2.05 1.54 9.90
C THR A 69 -2.30 1.26 8.42
N ILE A 70 -1.35 1.60 7.55
CA ILE A 70 -1.44 1.44 6.09
C ILE A 70 -0.99 0.01 5.75
N PRO A 71 -1.74 -0.75 4.94
CA PRO A 71 -1.33 -2.09 4.53
C PRO A 71 -0.02 -2.05 3.72
N ARG A 72 0.81 -3.09 3.86
CA ARG A 72 2.04 -3.26 3.03
C ARG A 72 1.74 -3.72 1.61
N THR A 73 0.49 -4.04 1.32
CA THR A 73 0.03 -4.54 0.03
C THR A 73 0.36 -3.56 -1.09
N TYR A 74 0.79 -4.10 -2.24
CA TYR A 74 1.16 -3.34 -3.44
C TYR A 74 2.26 -2.28 -3.23
N GLY A 75 3.05 -2.37 -2.14
CA GLY A 75 4.14 -1.42 -1.85
C GLY A 75 3.68 -0.05 -1.35
N ILE A 76 2.40 0.11 -0.97
CA ILE A 76 1.81 1.41 -0.64
C ILE A 76 2.45 2.02 0.60
N ARG A 77 2.66 1.22 1.66
CA ARG A 77 3.26 1.71 2.90
C ARG A 77 4.65 2.32 2.67
N ASP A 78 5.49 1.61 1.92
CA ASP A 78 6.86 2.04 1.61
C ASP A 78 6.86 3.34 0.81
N ALA A 79 5.98 3.43 -0.19
CA ALA A 79 5.78 4.64 -0.97
C ALA A 79 5.40 5.84 -0.09
N VAL A 80 4.44 5.64 0.82
CA VAL A 80 4.01 6.68 1.76
C VAL A 80 5.16 7.12 2.66
N GLU A 81 5.93 6.17 3.22
CA GLU A 81 7.07 6.49 4.09
C GLU A 81 8.08 7.39 3.39
N ARG A 82 8.44 7.02 2.16
CA ARG A 82 9.37 7.79 1.33
C ARG A 82 8.84 9.18 1.00
N LEU A 83 7.56 9.28 0.64
CA LEU A 83 6.93 10.54 0.29
C LEU A 83 6.83 11.48 1.49
N LEU A 84 6.49 10.94 2.68
CA LEU A 84 6.43 11.72 3.92
C LEU A 84 7.80 12.26 4.35
N LEU A 85 8.89 11.54 4.07
CA LEU A 85 10.24 12.05 4.30
C LEU A 85 10.56 13.31 3.48
N THR A 86 9.91 13.48 2.34
CA THR A 86 10.12 14.60 1.42
C THR A 86 9.09 15.72 1.63
N ASP A 87 7.96 15.42 2.29
CA ASP A 87 6.86 16.36 2.51
C ASP A 87 7.22 17.38 3.59
N LYS A 88 7.30 18.67 3.22
CA LYS A 88 7.65 19.75 4.14
C LYS A 88 6.72 19.85 5.35
N VAL A 89 5.43 19.53 5.17
CA VAL A 89 4.42 19.54 6.24
C VAL A 89 4.76 18.52 7.33
N TYR A 90 5.30 17.36 6.95
CA TYR A 90 5.71 16.33 7.89
C TYR A 90 7.04 16.65 8.61
N LEU A 91 7.95 17.35 7.92
CA LEU A 91 9.25 17.76 8.47
C LEU A 91 9.16 18.89 9.49
N ASP A 92 8.25 19.85 9.30
CA ASP A 92 8.07 21.02 10.17
C ASP A 92 7.81 20.64 11.65
N HIS A 93 7.16 19.51 11.89
CA HIS A 93 6.81 19.03 13.24
C HIS A 93 7.87 18.09 13.87
N SER A 94 8.98 17.80 13.17
CA SER A 94 10.00 16.88 13.67
C SER A 94 11.04 17.55 14.58
N THR A 95 11.02 18.87 14.72
CA THR A 95 11.97 19.65 15.54
C THR A 95 11.57 19.80 17.01
N ASP A 96 10.43 19.23 17.45
CA ASP A 96 9.91 19.44 18.81
C ASP A 96 10.13 18.27 19.79
N THR A 97 10.76 17.15 19.36
CA THR A 97 11.00 15.98 20.24
C THR A 97 12.43 15.90 20.79
N GLU A 98 13.02 17.06 21.12
CA GLU A 98 14.22 17.14 21.97
C GLU A 98 13.92 18.07 23.15
N ARG A 99 13.25 17.58 24.19
CA ARG A 99 13.23 18.24 25.50
C ARG A 99 13.02 17.28 26.66
#